data_AF-A0A285VMX8-F1
#
_entry.id   AF-A0A285VMX8-F1
#
_cell.length_a   1.000
_cell.length_b   1.000
_cell.length_c   1.000
_cell.angle_alpha   90.00
_cell.angle_beta   90.00
_cell.angle_gamma   90.00
#
_symmetry.space_group_name_H-M   'P 1'
#
loop_
_entity.id
_entity.type
_entity.pdbx_description
1 polymer ?
#
loop_
_entity_poly.entity_id
_entity_poly.type
_entity_poly.pdbx_seq_one_letter_code
_entity_poly.pdbx_strand_id
1 'polypeptide(L)'
;MSANSPALEGRYAGISRAALTRPRVKRVRSSEREEALVAAISFTLAGRQFELSDADVRTRVANHHPDQIYQYWVDVDGTRWPVKQVLALATGLANSEFQSQSAQRLLSKLGFTIGKSNDVVAAPAGKARPARKRATSPDRLPAPAVADVVLVGCVKSKRASGAPAKDLYTSNYFAKMRAYAESTGKPWYILSAEHGLVAPDEWLEPYDCYLAKTGPAYQQEWGLKVARQLEQALGPLQGRIFDIHAGSTYVKAVDAAVSSKGAVIIDQLKALSIGQRLSWYLHQPTASTHDAAHIVAQLSDRSGARALDDVLKTAGNGLRSPGMYSWWVDDAGARDLSAGLEHEIAPGLIYAGLAGATRKSGATSSNTLWGRITNMHLGKKNEFSTLRRSIGSILAHANGQPTIDEARLTDWMHAHLRVVLVPVTNADTLDDLETDILSELDPPLNLAKVPRTPLRQRLSALRKQYAR
;
A
#
# COMPACT_ATOMS: atom_id res chain seq x y z
N MET A 1 29.65 62.68 43.64
CA MET A 1 30.00 63.26 42.32
C MET A 1 28.97 62.72 41.33
N SER A 2 27.83 63.40 41.15
CA SER A 2 27.59 64.53 40.22
C SER A 2 27.45 64.01 38.78
N ALA A 3 26.49 64.38 37.92
CA ALA A 3 25.35 65.30 37.89
C ALA A 3 24.49 64.84 36.68
N ASN A 4 23.16 64.85 36.70
CA ASN A 4 22.24 65.96 36.35
C ASN A 4 22.49 66.67 34.99
N SER A 5 21.53 66.48 34.05
CA SER A 5 20.81 67.43 33.12
C SER A 5 21.53 68.63 32.45
N PRO A 6 21.08 69.17 31.28
CA PRO A 6 19.72 69.68 30.96
C PRO A 6 19.22 69.37 29.52
N ALA A 7 17.91 69.32 29.18
CA ALA A 7 16.81 70.31 29.16
C ALA A 7 16.96 71.43 28.11
N LEU A 8 15.95 71.55 27.22
CA LEU A 8 15.45 72.82 26.67
C LEU A 8 13.99 72.67 26.21
N GLU A 9 13.13 73.49 26.83
CA GLU A 9 11.70 73.67 26.59
C GLU A 9 11.41 74.52 25.34
N GLY A 10 10.15 74.50 24.87
CA GLY A 10 9.61 75.52 23.98
C GLY A 10 8.14 75.31 23.60
N ARG A 11 7.23 75.93 24.36
CA ARG A 11 5.77 75.98 24.15
C ARG A 11 5.39 76.99 23.03
N TYR A 12 4.31 76.74 22.29
CA TYR A 12 3.07 77.57 22.15
C TYR A 12 2.33 77.44 20.80
N ALA A 13 1.02 77.18 20.95
CA ALA A 13 -0.18 77.54 20.17
C ALA A 13 -0.12 78.04 18.70
N GLY A 14 -1.04 77.51 17.89
CA GLY A 14 -1.48 78.13 16.64
C GLY A 14 -2.59 77.35 15.94
N ILE A 15 -3.85 77.70 16.22
CA ILE A 15 -5.05 77.21 15.51
C ILE A 15 -5.21 77.98 14.19
N SER A 16 -5.40 77.30 13.05
CA SER A 16 -6.35 77.74 12.01
C SER A 16 -6.68 76.68 10.96
N ARG A 17 -8.00 76.53 10.77
CA ARG A 17 -8.69 75.82 9.70
C ARG A 17 -8.39 76.43 8.34
N ALA A 18 -8.16 75.59 7.33
CA ALA A 18 -8.56 75.88 5.96
C ALA A 18 -9.19 74.62 5.34
N ALA A 19 -10.39 74.82 4.82
CA ALA A 19 -11.30 73.81 4.30
C ALA A 19 -10.82 73.25 2.95
N LEU A 20 -11.02 71.95 2.74
CA LEU A 20 -11.22 71.39 1.40
C LEU A 20 -12.28 70.29 1.44
N THR A 21 -13.26 70.51 0.59
CA THR A 21 -14.59 69.93 0.53
C THR A 21 -14.55 68.58 -0.20
N ARG A 22 -15.36 67.64 0.29
CA ARG A 22 -15.57 66.29 -0.30
C ARG A 22 -16.11 66.36 -1.73
N PRO A 23 -15.66 65.49 -2.65
CA PRO A 23 -16.50 65.02 -3.75
C PRO A 23 -17.34 63.82 -3.30
N ARG A 24 -18.62 63.91 -3.63
CA ARG A 24 -19.69 62.92 -3.43
C ARG A 24 -19.49 61.78 -4.44
N VAL A 25 -19.13 60.58 -4.00
CA VAL A 25 -19.15 59.39 -4.87
C VAL A 25 -20.45 58.62 -4.63
N LYS A 26 -21.17 58.40 -5.73
CA LYS A 26 -22.47 57.75 -5.80
C LYS A 26 -22.45 56.37 -5.16
N ARG A 27 -23.42 56.13 -4.29
CA ARG A 27 -23.80 54.82 -3.77
C ARG A 27 -24.42 54.03 -4.93
N VAL A 28 -23.70 53.03 -5.44
CA VAL A 28 -24.27 51.96 -6.27
C VAL A 28 -24.27 50.71 -5.41
N ARG A 29 -25.45 50.12 -5.23
CA ARG A 29 -25.64 48.80 -4.63
C ARG A 29 -25.46 47.75 -5.73
N SER A 30 -24.54 46.82 -5.52
CA SER A 30 -24.51 45.48 -6.12
C SER A 30 -23.26 44.79 -5.57
N SER A 31 -23.35 43.97 -4.51
CA SER A 31 -23.58 42.52 -4.63
C SER A 31 -22.56 41.80 -5.53
N GLU A 32 -21.26 41.94 -5.27
CA GLU A 32 -20.23 41.07 -5.86
C GLU A 32 -19.25 40.62 -4.77
N ARG A 33 -19.51 39.40 -4.34
CA ARG A 33 -18.65 38.39 -3.70
C ARG A 33 -17.28 38.86 -3.20
N GLU A 34 -17.21 38.96 -1.89
CA GLU A 34 -15.99 38.80 -1.11
C GLU A 34 -15.61 37.30 -1.14
N GLU A 35 -14.95 36.84 -2.21
CA GLU A 35 -14.31 35.52 -2.27
C GLU A 35 -12.92 35.61 -1.63
N ALA A 36 -12.75 34.93 -0.50
CA ALA A 36 -11.47 34.82 0.19
C ALA A 36 -10.43 34.12 -0.72
N LEU A 37 -9.44 34.88 -1.22
CA LEU A 37 -8.30 34.35 -1.96
C LEU A 37 -7.48 33.42 -1.03
N VAL A 38 -7.43 32.12 -1.34
CA VAL A 38 -6.48 31.22 -0.67
C VAL A 38 -5.09 31.53 -1.22
N ALA A 39 -4.15 31.91 -0.35
CA ALA A 39 -2.79 32.28 -0.73
C ALA A 39 -2.09 31.12 -1.49
N ALA A 40 -1.34 31.46 -2.56
CA ALA A 40 -0.55 30.51 -3.31
C ALA A 40 0.39 29.71 -2.38
N ILE A 41 0.52 28.41 -2.62
CA ILE A 41 1.41 27.54 -1.85
C ILE A 41 2.65 27.21 -2.66
N SER A 42 3.82 27.27 -2.02
CA SER A 42 5.07 26.75 -2.57
C SER A 42 5.27 25.30 -2.14
N PHE A 43 5.67 24.43 -3.07
CA PHE A 43 5.98 23.02 -2.79
C PHE A 43 6.97 22.43 -3.79
N THR A 44 7.62 21.33 -3.41
CA THR A 44 8.46 20.54 -4.31
C THR A 44 7.74 19.27 -4.73
N LEU A 45 7.72 18.99 -6.03
CA LEU A 45 7.15 17.77 -6.61
C LEU A 45 8.06 17.27 -7.72
N ALA A 46 8.34 15.96 -7.76
CA ALA A 46 9.28 15.37 -8.72
C ALA A 46 10.66 16.09 -8.76
N GLY A 47 11.12 16.60 -7.62
CA GLY A 47 12.38 17.35 -7.51
C GLY A 47 12.36 18.78 -8.07
N ARG A 48 11.20 19.28 -8.54
CA ARG A 48 11.02 20.64 -9.08
C ARG A 48 10.18 21.48 -8.11
N GLN A 49 10.51 22.76 -8.00
CA GLN A 49 9.73 23.71 -7.19
C GLN A 49 8.56 24.28 -8.00
N PHE A 50 7.42 24.40 -7.33
CA PHE A 50 6.18 24.97 -7.87
C PHE A 50 5.59 25.97 -6.88
N GLU A 51 4.95 26.98 -7.44
CA GLU A 51 4.04 27.89 -6.75
C GLU A 51 2.69 27.82 -7.46
N LEU A 52 1.63 27.60 -6.71
CA LEU A 52 0.31 27.33 -7.26
C LEU A 52 -0.76 27.91 -6.33
N SER A 53 -1.74 28.61 -6.89
CA SER A 53 -2.99 29.02 -6.21
C SER A 53 -4.19 28.19 -6.69
N ASP A 54 -5.34 28.30 -6.03
CA ASP A 54 -6.56 27.65 -6.52
C ASP A 54 -7.03 28.24 -7.86
N ALA A 55 -6.89 29.56 -8.05
CA ALA A 55 -7.19 30.25 -9.30
C ALA A 55 -6.31 29.74 -10.47
N ASP A 56 -5.04 29.43 -10.22
CA ASP A 56 -4.15 28.82 -11.22
C ASP A 56 -4.63 27.42 -11.63
N VAL A 57 -5.05 26.61 -10.65
CA VAL A 57 -5.58 25.26 -10.91
C VAL A 57 -6.82 25.35 -11.78
N ARG A 58 -7.80 26.19 -11.40
CA ARG A 58 -9.06 26.39 -12.15
C ARG A 58 -8.79 26.84 -13.58
N THR A 59 -7.89 27.80 -13.77
CA THR A 59 -7.51 28.32 -15.09
C THR A 59 -6.88 27.23 -15.96
N ARG A 60 -6.00 26.39 -15.40
CA ARG A 60 -5.28 25.35 -16.17
C ARG A 60 -6.17 24.17 -16.54
N VAL A 61 -7.24 23.89 -15.79
CA VAL A 61 -8.20 22.82 -16.12
C VAL A 61 -9.38 23.28 -16.98
N ALA A 62 -9.65 24.59 -17.10
CA ALA A 62 -10.85 25.15 -17.73
C ALA A 62 -11.13 24.65 -19.17
N ASN A 63 -10.08 24.35 -19.95
CA ASN A 63 -10.20 23.88 -21.34
C ASN A 63 -10.02 22.35 -21.49
N HIS A 64 -10.08 21.60 -20.39
CA HIS A 64 -9.95 20.15 -20.37
C HIS A 64 -11.27 19.50 -19.93
N HIS A 65 -11.38 18.19 -20.10
CA HIS A 65 -12.50 17.40 -19.56
C HIS A 65 -11.99 16.37 -18.56
N PRO A 66 -12.74 16.08 -17.48
CA PRO A 66 -12.35 15.08 -16.51
C PRO A 66 -12.32 13.69 -17.15
N ASP A 67 -11.21 12.98 -16.95
CA ASP A 67 -11.12 11.56 -17.27
C ASP A 67 -11.98 10.74 -16.29
N GLN A 68 -12.17 9.46 -16.60
CA GLN A 68 -12.88 8.54 -15.71
C GLN A 68 -12.23 8.49 -14.31
N ILE A 69 -13.07 8.69 -13.28
CA ILE A 69 -12.65 8.61 -11.87
C ILE A 69 -12.68 7.14 -11.42
N TYR A 70 -11.54 6.62 -11.02
CA TYR A 70 -11.43 5.24 -10.54
C TYR A 70 -11.46 5.11 -9.01
N GLN A 71 -10.94 6.09 -8.29
CA GLN A 71 -10.77 5.95 -6.83
C GLN A 71 -10.87 7.28 -6.07
N TYR A 72 -10.13 8.30 -6.50
CA TYR A 72 -10.07 9.60 -5.81
C TYR A 72 -10.42 10.72 -6.76
N TRP A 73 -11.28 11.62 -6.30
CA TRP A 73 -11.71 12.78 -7.07
C TRP A 73 -11.48 14.07 -6.31
N VAL A 74 -11.35 15.16 -7.07
CA VAL A 74 -11.36 16.55 -6.59
C VAL A 74 -12.53 17.27 -7.25
N ASP A 75 -13.29 18.04 -6.49
CA ASP A 75 -14.31 18.94 -7.04
C ASP A 75 -13.62 20.23 -7.52
N VAL A 76 -13.80 20.55 -8.79
CA VAL A 76 -13.43 21.85 -9.37
C VAL A 76 -14.68 22.42 -10.01
N ASP A 77 -15.22 23.49 -9.42
CA ASP A 77 -16.43 24.20 -9.87
C ASP A 77 -17.66 23.29 -10.08
N GLY A 78 -17.88 22.35 -9.14
CA GLY A 78 -19.00 21.42 -9.16
C GLY A 78 -18.81 20.22 -10.08
N THR A 79 -17.65 20.11 -10.74
CA THR A 79 -17.28 18.96 -11.56
C THR A 79 -16.26 18.11 -10.82
N ARG A 80 -16.49 16.79 -10.75
CA ARG A 80 -15.52 15.87 -10.16
C ARG A 80 -14.45 15.50 -11.20
N TRP A 81 -13.19 15.60 -10.81
CA TRP A 81 -12.03 15.26 -11.63
C TRP A 81 -11.13 14.25 -10.92
N PRO A 82 -10.41 13.38 -11.66
CA PRO A 82 -9.31 12.60 -11.10
C PRO A 82 -8.23 13.51 -10.51
N VAL A 83 -7.89 13.31 -9.23
CA VAL A 83 -6.92 14.16 -8.51
C VAL A 83 -5.57 14.28 -9.22
N LYS A 84 -5.12 13.21 -9.89
CA LYS A 84 -3.84 13.22 -10.61
C LYS A 84 -3.91 14.05 -11.88
N GLN A 85 -5.00 13.97 -12.62
CA GLN A 85 -5.21 14.75 -13.83
C GLN A 85 -5.18 16.25 -13.52
N VAL A 86 -5.89 16.69 -12.47
CA VAL A 86 -5.91 18.11 -12.06
C VAL A 86 -4.51 18.59 -11.67
N LEU A 87 -3.78 17.82 -10.87
CA LEU A 87 -2.42 18.24 -10.49
C LEU A 87 -1.44 18.20 -11.67
N ALA A 88 -1.59 17.26 -12.61
CA ALA A 88 -0.77 17.19 -13.83
C ALA A 88 -1.01 18.42 -14.71
N LEU A 89 -2.27 18.76 -14.97
CA LEU A 89 -2.64 19.97 -15.71
C LEU A 89 -2.14 21.25 -14.99
N ALA A 90 -2.24 21.27 -13.67
CA ALA A 90 -1.81 22.39 -12.88
C ALA A 90 -0.28 22.54 -12.79
N THR A 91 0.51 21.48 -12.98
CA THR A 91 1.99 21.53 -12.82
C THR A 91 2.75 21.31 -14.13
N GLY A 92 2.08 20.86 -15.18
CA GLY A 92 2.71 20.41 -16.43
C GLY A 92 3.52 19.11 -16.30
N LEU A 93 3.44 18.43 -15.16
CA LEU A 93 4.10 17.14 -14.94
C LEU A 93 3.26 16.00 -15.50
N ALA A 94 3.92 14.94 -15.97
CA ALA A 94 3.24 13.72 -16.33
C ALA A 94 2.66 13.04 -15.08
N ASN A 95 1.50 12.40 -15.25
CA ASN A 95 0.84 11.65 -14.16
C ASN A 95 1.76 10.60 -13.51
N SER A 96 2.79 10.09 -14.18
CA SER A 96 3.77 9.14 -13.62
C SER A 96 4.78 9.75 -12.66
N GLU A 97 4.97 11.07 -12.68
CA GLU A 97 6.03 11.76 -11.90
C GLU A 97 5.66 11.96 -10.44
N PHE A 98 4.40 11.72 -10.07
CA PHE A 98 3.92 11.88 -8.70
C PHE A 98 2.79 10.90 -8.35
N GLN A 99 2.62 10.69 -7.05
CA GLN A 99 1.64 9.75 -6.50
C GLN A 99 0.29 10.42 -6.24
N SER A 100 -0.80 9.64 -6.29
CA SER A 100 -2.17 10.12 -6.02
C SER A 100 -2.30 10.79 -4.65
N GLN A 101 -1.54 10.31 -3.66
CA GLN A 101 -1.54 10.88 -2.30
C GLN A 101 -0.95 12.29 -2.26
N SER A 102 0.13 12.55 -3.03
CA SER A 102 0.70 13.89 -3.18
C SER A 102 -0.30 14.83 -3.83
N ALA A 103 -1.05 14.35 -4.83
CA ALA A 103 -2.11 15.11 -5.48
C ALA A 103 -3.25 15.49 -4.53
N GLN A 104 -3.76 14.52 -3.77
CA GLN A 104 -4.80 14.77 -2.76
C GLN A 104 -4.35 15.78 -1.71
N ARG A 105 -3.13 15.60 -1.17
CA ARG A 105 -2.59 16.49 -0.12
C ARG A 105 -2.43 17.93 -0.63
N LEU A 106 -1.88 18.12 -1.83
CA LEU A 106 -1.63 19.45 -2.39
C LEU A 106 -2.93 20.16 -2.80
N LEU A 107 -3.85 19.45 -3.45
CA LEU A 107 -5.15 20.01 -3.83
C LEU A 107 -6.02 20.31 -2.61
N SER A 108 -6.00 19.46 -1.58
CA SER A 108 -6.65 19.77 -0.30
C SER A 108 -6.03 20.98 0.40
N LYS A 109 -4.70 21.13 0.36
CA LYS A 109 -3.99 22.31 0.91
C LYS A 109 -4.32 23.60 0.14
N LEU A 110 -4.69 23.49 -1.14
CA LEU A 110 -5.20 24.57 -1.98
C LEU A 110 -6.69 24.87 -1.75
N GLY A 111 -7.35 24.17 -0.83
CA GLY A 111 -8.76 24.39 -0.50
C GLY A 111 -9.77 23.62 -1.35
N PHE A 112 -9.33 22.72 -2.23
CA PHE A 112 -10.24 21.90 -3.01
C PHE A 112 -10.82 20.73 -2.19
N THR A 113 -12.08 20.41 -2.46
CA THR A 113 -12.76 19.26 -1.84
C THR A 113 -12.31 17.96 -2.51
N ILE A 114 -11.83 17.00 -1.72
CA ILE A 114 -11.37 15.69 -2.19
C ILE A 114 -12.30 14.61 -1.63
N GLY A 115 -12.67 13.63 -2.46
CA GLY A 115 -13.46 12.47 -2.02
C GLY A 115 -12.99 11.15 -2.63
N LYS A 116 -13.61 10.06 -2.19
CA LYS A 116 -13.39 8.71 -2.73
C LYS A 116 -14.59 8.26 -3.54
N SER A 117 -14.39 7.36 -4.51
CA SER A 117 -15.44 6.87 -5.41
C SER A 117 -16.57 6.11 -4.70
N ASN A 118 -16.34 5.66 -3.45
CA ASN A 118 -17.37 5.01 -2.62
C ASN A 118 -18.30 5.99 -1.89
N ASP A 119 -18.08 7.31 -2.02
CA ASP A 119 -18.95 8.34 -1.44
C ASP A 119 -20.13 8.62 -2.40
N VAL A 120 -21.24 7.89 -2.23
CA VAL A 120 -22.51 8.13 -2.93
C VAL A 120 -23.42 9.03 -2.10
N VAL A 121 -23.77 10.22 -2.59
CA VAL A 121 -25.16 10.73 -2.70
C VAL A 121 -25.31 11.67 -3.92
N ALA A 122 -26.47 11.47 -4.58
CA ALA A 122 -27.16 12.01 -5.77
C ALA A 122 -27.08 13.49 -6.22
N ALA A 123 -27.32 13.69 -7.53
CA ALA A 123 -28.35 14.58 -8.13
C ALA A 123 -28.48 14.31 -9.67
N PRO A 124 -29.49 14.86 -10.40
CA PRO A 124 -30.85 14.36 -10.55
C PRO A 124 -31.19 13.86 -11.98
N ALA A 125 -32.40 13.29 -12.09
CA ALA A 125 -32.99 12.67 -13.27
C ALA A 125 -33.08 13.58 -14.53
N GLY A 126 -32.84 12.99 -15.71
CA GLY A 126 -32.99 13.66 -17.00
C GLY A 126 -33.22 12.72 -18.19
N LYS A 127 -34.51 12.52 -18.49
CA LYS A 127 -35.13 12.16 -19.79
C LYS A 127 -34.84 10.79 -20.43
N ALA A 128 -35.90 9.98 -20.40
CA ALA A 128 -36.10 8.75 -21.15
C ALA A 128 -35.96 8.92 -22.67
N ARG A 129 -35.38 7.91 -23.33
CA ARG A 129 -35.56 7.61 -24.76
C ARG A 129 -35.92 6.13 -24.94
N PRO A 130 -36.74 5.79 -25.95
CA PRO A 130 -37.63 4.64 -25.89
C PRO A 130 -36.94 3.31 -26.17
N ALA A 131 -37.55 2.26 -25.62
CA ALA A 131 -37.19 0.87 -25.76
C ALA A 131 -37.08 0.42 -27.22
N ARG A 132 -35.97 -0.22 -27.58
CA ARG A 132 -35.85 -1.00 -28.81
C ARG A 132 -35.91 -2.48 -28.46
N LYS A 133 -36.76 -3.18 -29.22
CA LYS A 133 -37.29 -4.53 -29.01
C LYS A 133 -36.24 -5.59 -28.66
N ARG A 134 -36.63 -6.47 -27.71
CA ARG A 134 -36.07 -7.80 -27.44
C ARG A 134 -35.85 -8.56 -28.75
N ALA A 135 -34.60 -8.93 -29.04
CA ALA A 135 -34.27 -10.10 -29.82
C ALA A 135 -33.78 -11.18 -28.85
N THR A 136 -34.36 -12.37 -29.00
CA THR A 136 -34.11 -13.58 -28.22
C THR A 136 -32.67 -14.06 -28.32
N SER A 137 -32.12 -14.51 -27.19
CA SER A 137 -30.83 -15.18 -27.06
C SER A 137 -30.73 -16.42 -27.96
N PRO A 138 -29.50 -16.76 -28.40
CA PRO A 138 -28.97 -18.05 -27.98
C PRO A 138 -27.54 -17.94 -27.42
N ASP A 139 -27.23 -18.89 -26.54
CA ASP A 139 -25.95 -19.19 -25.91
C ASP A 139 -25.33 -18.17 -24.95
N ARG A 140 -25.68 -18.43 -23.68
CA ARG A 140 -24.90 -18.18 -22.47
C ARG A 140 -23.42 -18.45 -22.72
N LEU A 141 -22.59 -17.40 -22.66
CA LEU A 141 -21.14 -17.53 -22.51
C LEU A 141 -20.84 -18.56 -21.40
N PRO A 142 -19.98 -19.56 -21.63
CA PRO A 142 -19.61 -20.50 -20.57
C PRO A 142 -18.89 -19.73 -19.45
N ALA A 143 -18.98 -20.27 -18.24
CA ALA A 143 -18.23 -19.80 -17.07
C ALA A 143 -16.74 -19.61 -17.41
N PRO A 144 -16.00 -18.71 -16.74
CA PRO A 144 -14.60 -18.45 -17.07
C PRO A 144 -13.81 -19.76 -17.01
N ALA A 145 -13.26 -20.17 -18.15
CA ALA A 145 -12.57 -21.44 -18.29
C ALA A 145 -11.30 -21.45 -17.42
N VAL A 146 -11.14 -22.50 -16.62
CA VAL A 146 -9.93 -22.72 -15.81
C VAL A 146 -8.79 -23.00 -16.76
N ALA A 147 -7.72 -22.21 -16.71
CA ALA A 147 -6.56 -22.43 -17.57
C ALA A 147 -5.84 -23.75 -17.23
N ASP A 148 -5.30 -24.40 -18.27
CA ASP A 148 -4.52 -25.62 -18.14
C ASP A 148 -3.06 -25.30 -17.80
N VAL A 149 -2.54 -24.19 -18.34
CA VAL A 149 -1.13 -23.79 -18.25
C VAL A 149 -1.01 -22.26 -18.17
N VAL A 150 -0.05 -21.76 -17.38
CA VAL A 150 0.25 -20.33 -17.27
C VAL A 150 1.54 -19.97 -18.02
N LEU A 151 1.53 -18.90 -18.80
CA LEU A 151 2.69 -18.41 -19.56
C LEU A 151 3.09 -17.02 -19.06
N VAL A 152 4.32 -16.87 -18.56
CA VAL A 152 4.82 -15.61 -18.00
C VAL A 152 5.85 -14.98 -18.93
N GLY A 153 5.67 -13.71 -19.29
CA GLY A 153 6.64 -12.97 -20.10
C GLY A 153 7.94 -12.67 -19.34
N CYS A 154 9.07 -12.81 -20.01
CA CYS A 154 10.35 -12.34 -19.48
C CYS A 154 10.39 -10.81 -19.32
N VAL A 155 11.32 -10.30 -18.50
CA VAL A 155 11.51 -8.87 -18.24
C VAL A 155 12.96 -8.43 -18.49
N LYS A 156 13.16 -7.11 -18.57
CA LYS A 156 14.48 -6.51 -18.80
C LYS A 156 15.46 -6.81 -17.65
N SER A 157 15.02 -6.60 -16.40
CA SER A 157 15.88 -6.75 -15.23
C SER A 157 16.19 -8.22 -14.95
N LYS A 158 17.48 -8.57 -14.97
CA LYS A 158 18.00 -9.91 -14.68
C LYS A 158 19.13 -9.84 -13.65
N ARG A 159 19.50 -10.97 -13.07
CA ARG A 159 20.72 -11.13 -12.27
C ARG A 159 21.97 -10.93 -13.15
N ALA A 160 23.10 -10.66 -12.50
CA ALA A 160 24.40 -10.50 -13.18
C ALA A 160 25.05 -11.84 -13.56
N SER A 161 24.55 -12.97 -13.02
CA SER A 161 25.06 -14.31 -13.26
C SER A 161 23.91 -15.27 -13.55
N GLY A 162 24.21 -16.41 -14.18
CA GLY A 162 23.25 -17.46 -14.44
C GLY A 162 22.51 -17.97 -13.20
N ALA A 163 21.29 -18.41 -13.42
CA ALA A 163 20.38 -18.94 -12.41
C ALA A 163 19.26 -19.76 -13.09
N PRO A 164 18.47 -20.55 -12.32
CA PRO A 164 17.19 -21.04 -12.80
C PRO A 164 16.33 -19.90 -13.34
N ALA A 165 15.60 -20.13 -14.43
CA ALA A 165 14.86 -19.08 -15.14
C ALA A 165 13.86 -18.33 -14.24
N LYS A 166 13.23 -19.03 -13.29
CA LYS A 166 12.33 -18.41 -12.28
C LYS A 166 13.04 -17.43 -11.33
N ASP A 167 14.35 -17.57 -11.15
CA ASP A 167 15.19 -16.75 -10.26
C ASP A 167 16.08 -15.77 -11.03
N LEU A 168 16.19 -15.90 -12.36
CA LEU A 168 17.01 -15.02 -13.20
C LEU A 168 16.44 -13.59 -13.28
N TYR A 169 15.12 -13.44 -13.33
CA TYR A 169 14.46 -12.15 -13.53
C TYR A 169 14.11 -11.45 -12.21
N THR A 170 14.49 -10.17 -12.07
CA THR A 170 14.52 -9.48 -10.77
C THR A 170 13.51 -8.35 -10.61
N SER A 171 12.66 -8.09 -11.61
CA SER A 171 11.67 -7.00 -11.51
C SER A 171 10.50 -7.38 -10.58
N ASN A 172 9.95 -6.39 -9.86
CA ASN A 172 8.74 -6.56 -9.04
C ASN A 172 7.56 -7.12 -9.86
N TYR A 173 7.40 -6.68 -11.12
CA TYR A 173 6.36 -7.19 -12.00
C TYR A 173 6.51 -8.69 -12.28
N PHE A 174 7.74 -9.16 -12.52
CA PHE A 174 8.02 -10.58 -12.71
C PHE A 174 7.79 -11.38 -11.44
N ALA A 175 8.21 -10.87 -10.28
CA ALA A 175 7.95 -11.53 -9.00
C ALA A 175 6.46 -11.78 -8.77
N LYS A 176 5.59 -10.81 -9.12
CA LYS A 176 4.13 -10.98 -9.02
C LYS A 176 3.56 -11.96 -10.04
N MET A 177 4.05 -11.93 -11.29
CA MET A 177 3.66 -12.92 -12.31
C MET A 177 4.01 -14.34 -11.89
N ARG A 178 5.22 -14.55 -11.39
CA ARG A 178 5.69 -15.84 -10.86
C ARG A 178 4.83 -16.30 -9.69
N ALA A 179 4.61 -15.43 -8.70
CA ALA A 179 3.81 -15.78 -7.52
C ALA A 179 2.36 -16.18 -7.87
N TYR A 180 1.76 -15.51 -8.86
CA TYR A 180 0.46 -15.91 -9.40
C TYR A 180 0.53 -17.26 -10.13
N ALA A 181 1.51 -17.45 -11.03
CA ALA A 181 1.66 -18.71 -11.76
C ALA A 181 1.82 -19.90 -10.81
N GLU A 182 2.68 -19.76 -9.79
CA GLU A 182 2.91 -20.77 -8.75
C GLU A 182 1.64 -21.03 -7.91
N SER A 183 0.81 -20.01 -7.63
CA SER A 183 -0.41 -20.18 -6.84
C SER A 183 -1.52 -20.94 -7.56
N THR A 184 -1.51 -20.95 -8.89
CA THR A 184 -2.52 -21.70 -9.66
C THR A 184 -2.39 -23.22 -9.52
N GLY A 185 -1.23 -23.73 -9.08
CA GLY A 185 -0.91 -25.16 -9.08
C GLY A 185 -0.85 -25.79 -10.48
N LYS A 186 -0.90 -24.99 -11.54
CA LYS A 186 -0.81 -25.44 -12.93
C LYS A 186 0.65 -25.45 -13.40
N PRO A 187 0.98 -26.25 -14.43
CA PRO A 187 2.25 -26.10 -15.14
C PRO A 187 2.40 -24.66 -15.63
N TRP A 188 3.60 -24.10 -15.51
CA TRP A 188 3.89 -22.76 -16.00
C TRP A 188 5.26 -22.67 -16.65
N TYR A 189 5.39 -21.74 -17.59
CA TYR A 189 6.60 -21.54 -18.39
C TYR A 189 6.88 -20.05 -18.59
N ILE A 190 8.14 -19.74 -18.89
CA ILE A 190 8.59 -18.38 -19.16
C ILE A 190 8.77 -18.18 -20.67
N LEU A 191 8.16 -17.13 -21.20
CA LEU A 191 8.34 -16.67 -22.58
C LEU A 191 9.57 -15.76 -22.65
N SER A 192 10.70 -16.35 -23.06
CA SER A 192 11.96 -15.67 -23.32
C SER A 192 12.03 -15.15 -24.76
N ALA A 193 12.40 -13.87 -24.93
CA ALA A 193 12.68 -13.30 -26.24
C ALA A 193 13.71 -14.10 -27.06
N GLU A 194 14.67 -14.73 -26.39
CA GLU A 194 15.79 -15.43 -27.03
C GLU A 194 15.53 -16.94 -27.11
N HIS A 195 15.17 -17.54 -25.98
CA HIS A 195 15.06 -18.99 -25.87
C HIS A 195 13.68 -19.52 -26.29
N GLY A 196 12.68 -18.66 -26.41
CA GLY A 196 11.30 -19.05 -26.73
C GLY A 196 10.56 -19.44 -25.44
N LEU A 197 10.25 -20.72 -25.28
CA LEU A 197 9.66 -21.28 -24.07
C LEU A 197 10.75 -21.86 -23.16
N VAL A 198 10.72 -21.52 -21.88
CA VAL A 198 11.71 -21.94 -20.87
C VAL A 198 10.99 -22.49 -19.64
N ALA A 199 11.46 -23.61 -19.11
CA ALA A 199 10.91 -24.16 -17.87
C ALA A 199 11.40 -23.37 -16.63
N PRO A 200 10.62 -23.27 -15.55
CA PRO A 200 10.99 -22.48 -14.36
C PRO A 200 12.37 -22.82 -13.77
N ASP A 201 12.72 -24.11 -13.77
CA ASP A 201 13.96 -24.64 -13.20
C ASP A 201 15.10 -24.76 -14.22
N GLU A 202 14.87 -24.39 -15.48
CA GLU A 202 15.90 -24.41 -16.53
C GLU A 202 16.97 -23.35 -16.25
N TRP A 203 18.24 -23.75 -16.30
CA TRP A 203 19.35 -22.82 -16.07
C TRP A 203 19.55 -21.90 -17.26
N LEU A 204 19.59 -20.59 -17.02
CA LEU A 204 19.83 -19.58 -18.04
C LEU A 204 20.93 -18.61 -17.61
N GLU A 205 21.77 -18.20 -18.57
CA GLU A 205 22.67 -17.07 -18.42
C GLU A 205 21.95 -15.74 -18.73
N PRO A 206 22.41 -14.59 -18.17
CA PRO A 206 21.85 -13.29 -18.50
C PRO A 206 22.02 -12.96 -19.99
N TYR A 207 20.96 -12.46 -20.60
CA TYR A 207 20.92 -12.14 -22.03
C TYR A 207 20.19 -10.83 -22.32
N ASP A 208 20.45 -10.22 -23.48
CA ASP A 208 19.82 -8.98 -23.95
C ASP A 208 19.13 -9.17 -25.30
N CYS A 209 17.90 -9.69 -25.25
CA CYS A 209 17.02 -9.79 -26.40
C CYS A 209 15.66 -9.17 -26.06
N TYR A 210 15.12 -8.37 -26.98
CA TYR A 210 13.80 -7.76 -26.83
C TYR A 210 12.95 -8.00 -28.07
N LEU A 211 11.97 -8.90 -27.95
CA LEU A 211 11.10 -9.32 -29.06
C LEU A 211 10.38 -8.14 -29.75
N ALA A 212 10.03 -7.08 -29.01
CA ALA A 212 9.37 -5.92 -29.63
C ALA A 212 10.28 -5.08 -30.54
N LYS A 213 11.61 -5.28 -30.49
CA LYS A 213 12.57 -4.65 -31.41
C LYS A 213 12.83 -5.48 -32.67
N THR A 214 12.33 -6.71 -32.76
CA THR A 214 12.53 -7.57 -33.93
C THR A 214 11.43 -7.33 -34.97
N GLY A 215 11.71 -7.68 -36.23
CA GLY A 215 10.74 -7.55 -37.33
C GLY A 215 9.58 -8.57 -37.25
N PRO A 216 8.48 -8.35 -38.00
CA PRO A 216 7.30 -9.23 -37.99
C PRO A 216 7.61 -10.69 -38.36
N ALA A 217 8.49 -10.93 -39.33
CA ALA A 217 8.90 -12.28 -39.73
C ALA A 217 9.57 -13.04 -38.58
N TYR A 218 10.48 -12.37 -37.85
CA TYR A 218 11.12 -12.95 -36.67
C TYR A 218 10.10 -13.24 -35.56
N GLN A 219 9.14 -12.33 -35.32
CA GLN A 219 8.09 -12.55 -34.31
C GLN A 219 7.22 -13.76 -34.66
N GLN A 220 6.92 -13.98 -35.95
CA GLN A 220 6.20 -15.14 -36.44
C GLN A 220 7.00 -16.43 -36.23
N GLU A 221 8.27 -16.45 -36.65
CA GLU A 221 9.16 -17.60 -36.44
C GLU A 221 9.35 -17.92 -34.96
N TRP A 222 9.49 -16.89 -34.13
CA TRP A 222 9.55 -17.01 -32.67
C TRP A 222 8.26 -17.64 -32.12
N GLY A 223 7.08 -17.20 -32.59
CA GLY A 223 5.80 -17.80 -32.20
C GLY A 223 5.69 -19.29 -32.57
N LEU A 224 6.11 -19.65 -33.79
CA LEU A 224 6.15 -21.04 -34.25
C LEU A 224 7.16 -21.89 -33.46
N LYS A 225 8.30 -21.32 -33.05
CA LYS A 225 9.25 -21.95 -32.13
C LYS A 225 8.59 -22.25 -30.78
N VAL A 226 7.91 -21.28 -30.18
CA VAL A 226 7.20 -21.45 -28.91
C VAL A 226 6.12 -22.51 -29.01
N ALA A 227 5.31 -22.51 -30.08
CA ALA A 227 4.27 -23.53 -30.26
C ALA A 227 4.85 -24.96 -30.33
N ARG A 228 5.99 -25.15 -31.01
CA ARG A 228 6.70 -26.45 -31.03
C ARG A 228 7.23 -26.86 -29.66
N GLN A 229 7.81 -25.92 -28.90
CA GLN A 229 8.30 -26.19 -27.55
C GLN A 229 7.15 -26.51 -26.58
N LEU A 230 6.00 -25.85 -26.72
CA LEU A 230 4.80 -26.17 -25.96
C LEU A 230 4.30 -27.59 -26.28
N GLU A 231 4.28 -27.99 -27.55
CA GLU A 231 3.92 -29.36 -27.95
C GLU A 231 4.88 -30.41 -27.38
N GLN A 232 6.18 -30.10 -27.37
CA GLN A 232 7.19 -31.00 -26.77
C GLN A 232 7.00 -31.14 -25.26
N ALA A 233 6.66 -30.06 -24.57
CA ALA A 233 6.52 -30.05 -23.11
C ALA A 233 5.17 -30.62 -22.62
N LEU A 234 4.09 -30.42 -23.39
CA LEU A 234 2.71 -30.68 -22.96
C LEU A 234 1.98 -31.74 -23.81
N GLY A 235 2.56 -32.16 -24.94
CA GLY A 235 1.86 -32.95 -25.95
C GLY A 235 0.91 -32.08 -26.82
N PRO A 236 -0.10 -32.68 -27.48
CA PRO A 236 -1.00 -31.97 -28.39
C PRO A 236 -1.66 -30.73 -27.76
N LEU A 237 -1.77 -29.64 -28.52
CA LEU A 237 -2.33 -28.37 -28.03
C LEU A 237 -3.85 -28.23 -28.22
N GLN A 238 -4.48 -29.13 -28.96
CA GLN A 238 -5.91 -29.07 -29.27
C GLN A 238 -6.74 -29.01 -27.99
N GLY A 239 -7.55 -27.95 -27.84
CA GLY A 239 -8.42 -27.74 -26.69
C GLY A 239 -7.71 -27.21 -25.42
N ARG A 240 -6.39 -27.02 -25.43
CA ARG A 240 -5.67 -26.49 -24.26
C ARG A 240 -5.90 -24.99 -24.10
N ILE A 241 -6.02 -24.55 -22.85
CA ILE A 241 -6.24 -23.15 -22.49
C ILE A 241 -5.00 -22.60 -21.79
N PHE A 242 -4.39 -21.56 -22.37
CA PHE A 242 -3.22 -20.87 -21.85
C PHE A 242 -3.61 -19.52 -21.24
N ASP A 243 -3.31 -19.31 -19.97
CA ASP A 243 -3.37 -17.98 -19.34
C ASP A 243 -2.03 -17.26 -19.55
N ILE A 244 -2.02 -16.20 -20.37
CA ILE A 244 -0.80 -15.51 -20.76
C ILE A 244 -0.64 -14.17 -20.05
N HIS A 245 0.49 -14.02 -19.37
CA HIS A 245 0.89 -12.84 -18.62
C HIS A 245 2.13 -12.24 -19.27
N ALA A 246 1.97 -11.65 -20.46
CA ALA A 246 3.08 -11.09 -21.23
C ALA A 246 2.74 -9.73 -21.87
N GLY A 247 3.74 -9.11 -22.49
CA GLY A 247 3.54 -7.93 -23.32
C GLY A 247 2.79 -8.28 -24.61
N SER A 248 2.08 -7.31 -25.19
CA SER A 248 1.21 -7.54 -26.36
C SER A 248 1.91 -8.15 -27.57
N THR A 249 3.20 -7.85 -27.78
CA THR A 249 3.99 -8.48 -28.85
C THR A 249 4.12 -10.00 -28.65
N TYR A 250 4.37 -10.45 -27.43
CA TYR A 250 4.43 -11.87 -27.10
C TYR A 250 3.06 -12.51 -27.29
N VAL A 251 2.02 -11.90 -26.73
CA VAL A 251 0.64 -12.41 -26.82
C VAL A 251 0.23 -12.63 -28.27
N LYS A 252 0.44 -11.63 -29.14
CA LYS A 252 0.11 -11.75 -30.58
C LYS A 252 0.87 -12.87 -31.27
N ALA A 253 2.17 -12.99 -31.02
CA ALA A 253 3.02 -13.99 -31.65
C ALA A 253 2.66 -15.43 -31.22
N VAL A 254 2.40 -15.63 -29.91
CA VAL A 254 1.98 -16.94 -29.39
C VAL A 254 0.57 -17.27 -29.87
N ASP A 255 -0.38 -16.34 -29.79
CA ASP A 255 -1.78 -16.54 -30.20
C ASP A 255 -1.87 -16.99 -31.66
N ALA A 256 -1.19 -16.29 -32.57
CA ALA A 256 -1.16 -16.65 -33.98
C ALA A 256 -0.63 -18.08 -34.23
N ALA A 257 0.35 -18.53 -33.44
CA ALA A 257 0.96 -19.84 -33.60
C ALA A 257 0.13 -20.98 -32.99
N VAL A 258 -0.42 -20.80 -31.78
CA VAL A 258 -1.12 -21.86 -31.05
C VAL A 258 -2.59 -21.99 -31.44
N SER A 259 -3.24 -20.90 -31.87
CA SER A 259 -4.64 -20.93 -32.34
C SER A 259 -4.80 -21.79 -33.60
N SER A 260 -3.79 -21.82 -34.48
CA SER A 260 -3.76 -22.72 -35.64
C SER A 260 -3.72 -24.21 -35.28
N LYS A 261 -3.36 -24.53 -34.02
CA LYS A 261 -3.27 -25.89 -33.45
C LYS A 261 -4.44 -26.18 -32.49
N GLY A 262 -5.46 -25.33 -32.48
CA GLY A 262 -6.69 -25.51 -31.69
C GLY A 262 -6.57 -25.20 -30.20
N ALA A 263 -5.51 -24.51 -29.77
CA ALA A 263 -5.42 -23.98 -28.41
C ALA A 263 -6.13 -22.63 -28.27
N VAL A 264 -6.42 -22.24 -27.04
CA VAL A 264 -7.06 -20.97 -26.69
C VAL A 264 -6.14 -20.19 -25.76
N ILE A 265 -6.00 -18.88 -26.01
CA ILE A 265 -5.29 -17.96 -25.13
C ILE A 265 -6.29 -17.09 -24.36
N ILE A 266 -6.06 -16.96 -23.06
CA ILE A 266 -6.69 -15.97 -22.18
C ILE A 266 -5.60 -14.96 -21.78
N ASP A 267 -5.82 -13.66 -22.05
CA ASP A 267 -5.00 -12.56 -21.51
C ASP A 267 -5.87 -11.80 -20.51
N GLN A 268 -5.82 -12.22 -19.24
CA GLN A 268 -6.56 -11.59 -18.12
C GLN A 268 -6.21 -10.10 -17.95
N LEU A 269 -5.08 -9.68 -18.52
CA LEU A 269 -4.48 -8.36 -18.35
C LEU A 269 -4.56 -7.52 -19.62
N LYS A 270 -5.37 -7.93 -20.58
CA LYS A 270 -5.57 -7.23 -21.85
C LYS A 270 -6.01 -5.80 -21.58
N ALA A 271 -5.38 -4.85 -22.27
CA ALA A 271 -5.62 -3.42 -22.15
C ALA A 271 -5.40 -2.79 -20.75
N LEU A 272 -4.88 -3.53 -19.77
CA LEU A 272 -4.49 -2.97 -18.48
C LEU A 272 -3.10 -2.32 -18.57
N SER A 273 -2.99 -1.11 -18.02
CA SER A 273 -1.69 -0.46 -17.78
C SER A 273 -0.84 -1.26 -16.80
N ILE A 274 0.47 -1.07 -16.80
CA ILE A 274 1.39 -1.80 -15.90
C ILE A 274 0.99 -1.67 -14.41
N GLY A 275 0.50 -0.50 -14.00
CA GLY A 275 0.01 -0.28 -12.63
C GLY A 275 -1.27 -1.07 -12.31
N GLN A 276 -2.23 -1.11 -13.24
CA GLN A 276 -3.44 -1.92 -13.10
C GLN A 276 -3.13 -3.42 -13.09
N ARG A 277 -2.16 -3.87 -13.90
CA ARG A 277 -1.66 -5.25 -13.88
C ARG A 277 -1.04 -5.61 -12.53
N LEU A 278 -0.18 -4.75 -11.99
CA LEU A 278 0.38 -4.93 -10.64
C LEU A 278 -0.71 -4.99 -9.57
N SER A 279 -1.72 -4.13 -9.67
CA SER A 279 -2.88 -4.15 -8.77
C SER A 279 -3.69 -5.44 -8.91
N TRP A 280 -3.88 -5.94 -10.12
CA TRP A 280 -4.62 -7.18 -10.36
C TRP A 280 -4.01 -8.36 -9.61
N TYR A 281 -2.68 -8.52 -9.65
CA TYR A 281 -1.98 -9.57 -8.89
C TYR A 281 -2.11 -9.43 -7.37
N LEU A 282 -2.28 -8.20 -6.84
CA LEU A 282 -2.51 -8.00 -5.40
C LEU A 282 -3.87 -8.52 -4.94
N HIS A 283 -4.83 -8.65 -5.85
CA HIS A 283 -6.19 -9.12 -5.55
C HIS A 283 -6.39 -10.59 -5.94
N GLN A 284 -5.37 -11.28 -6.46
CA GLN A 284 -5.45 -12.70 -6.77
C GLN A 284 -5.08 -13.54 -5.53
N PRO A 285 -5.73 -14.68 -5.31
CA PRO A 285 -5.29 -15.66 -4.32
C PRO A 285 -3.90 -16.17 -4.70
N THR A 286 -2.87 -15.71 -4.01
CA THR A 286 -1.51 -16.24 -4.12
C THR A 286 -1.28 -17.34 -3.08
N ALA A 287 -0.26 -18.18 -3.25
CA ALA A 287 0.17 -19.10 -2.19
C ALA A 287 0.38 -18.38 -0.86
N SER A 288 0.86 -17.12 -0.91
CA SER A 288 1.02 -16.26 0.26
C SER A 288 -0.31 -15.85 0.91
N THR A 289 -1.44 -15.73 0.18
CA THR A 289 -2.75 -15.46 0.82
C THR A 289 -3.28 -16.66 1.60
N HIS A 290 -3.02 -17.89 1.14
CA HIS A 290 -3.32 -19.11 1.89
C HIS A 290 -2.42 -19.22 3.14
N ASP A 291 -1.13 -18.88 3.01
CA ASP A 291 -0.22 -18.79 4.16
C ASP A 291 -0.68 -17.71 5.16
N ALA A 292 -1.15 -16.54 4.68
CA ALA A 292 -1.65 -15.47 5.54
C ALA A 292 -2.85 -15.94 6.37
N ALA A 293 -3.86 -16.54 5.72
CA ALA A 293 -5.05 -17.02 6.39
C ALA A 293 -4.73 -18.13 7.41
N HIS A 294 -3.80 -19.04 7.07
CA HIS A 294 -3.35 -20.07 7.98
C HIS A 294 -2.61 -19.48 9.19
N ILE A 295 -1.71 -18.52 8.97
CA ILE A 295 -0.99 -17.82 10.02
C ILE A 295 -1.95 -17.02 10.91
N VAL A 296 -2.94 -16.32 10.33
CA VAL A 296 -4.00 -15.63 11.09
C VAL A 296 -4.75 -16.61 11.98
N ALA A 297 -5.16 -17.77 11.45
CA ALA A 297 -5.86 -18.79 12.21
C ALA A 297 -5.01 -19.28 13.40
N GLN A 298 -3.72 -19.54 13.18
CA GLN A 298 -2.80 -19.95 14.25
C GLN A 298 -2.58 -18.84 15.29
N LEU A 299 -2.34 -17.59 14.85
CA LEU A 299 -2.12 -16.46 15.75
C LEU A 299 -3.36 -16.07 16.57
N SER A 300 -4.55 -16.37 16.04
CA SER A 300 -5.86 -16.13 16.69
C SER A 300 -6.30 -17.27 17.60
N ASP A 301 -5.62 -18.41 17.57
CA ASP A 301 -5.96 -19.56 18.38
C ASP A 301 -5.36 -19.45 19.80
N ARG A 302 -6.22 -19.13 20.76
CA ARG A 302 -5.85 -19.04 22.19
C ARG A 302 -5.29 -20.36 22.73
N SER A 303 -5.64 -21.52 22.15
CA SER A 303 -5.14 -22.81 22.61
C SER A 303 -3.62 -22.96 22.41
N GLY A 304 -3.06 -22.24 21.43
CA GLY A 304 -1.62 -22.17 21.17
C GLY A 304 -0.87 -21.15 22.05
N ALA A 305 -1.56 -20.38 22.90
CA ALA A 305 -0.94 -19.33 23.69
C ALA A 305 -0.22 -19.89 24.92
N ARG A 306 1.10 -19.68 24.98
CA ARG A 306 1.97 -20.28 25.99
C ARG A 306 2.41 -19.28 27.07
N ALA A 307 2.62 -19.76 28.28
CA ALA A 307 3.24 -18.97 29.35
C ALA A 307 4.71 -18.66 29.00
N LEU A 308 5.19 -17.48 29.44
CA LEU A 308 6.54 -17.04 29.12
C LEU A 308 7.61 -17.97 29.69
N ASP A 309 7.41 -18.48 30.90
CA ASP A 309 8.31 -19.44 31.51
C ASP A 309 8.40 -20.75 30.70
N ASP A 310 7.29 -21.20 30.13
CA ASP A 310 7.26 -22.40 29.29
C ASP A 310 7.91 -22.17 27.92
N VAL A 311 7.86 -20.95 27.40
CA VAL A 311 8.65 -20.57 26.21
C VAL A 311 10.13 -20.60 26.56
N LEU A 312 10.55 -19.99 27.68
CA LEU A 312 11.94 -19.96 28.11
C LEU A 312 12.53 -21.36 28.35
N LYS A 313 11.74 -22.29 28.90
CA LYS A 313 12.14 -23.71 29.08
C LYS A 313 12.50 -24.42 27.76
N THR A 314 12.06 -23.93 26.60
CA THR A 314 12.43 -24.54 25.31
C THR A 314 13.88 -24.28 24.90
N ALA A 315 14.58 -23.34 25.55
CA ALA A 315 15.92 -22.89 25.17
C ALA A 315 16.06 -22.53 23.66
N GLY A 316 14.96 -22.13 23.03
CA GLY A 316 14.88 -21.76 21.62
C GLY A 316 14.70 -22.93 20.65
N ASN A 317 14.49 -24.16 21.14
CA ASN A 317 14.19 -25.29 20.26
C ASN A 317 12.90 -25.02 19.46
N GLY A 318 12.98 -25.14 18.13
CA GLY A 318 11.89 -24.82 17.20
C GLY A 318 11.58 -23.32 17.03
N LEU A 319 12.33 -22.41 17.68
CA LEU A 319 12.06 -20.97 17.68
C LEU A 319 13.24 -20.12 17.17
N ARG A 320 14.35 -20.75 16.76
CA ARG A 320 15.53 -20.10 16.18
C ARG A 320 15.38 -19.86 14.67
N SER A 321 14.17 -19.48 14.25
CA SER A 321 13.82 -19.17 12.87
C SER A 321 13.02 -17.86 12.80
N PRO A 322 12.87 -17.26 11.61
CA PRO A 322 11.88 -16.23 11.35
C PRO A 322 10.46 -16.69 11.63
N GLY A 323 9.55 -15.75 11.84
CA GLY A 323 8.14 -16.04 12.03
C GLY A 323 7.31 -14.88 12.57
N MET A 324 6.06 -15.19 12.88
CA MET A 324 5.08 -14.27 13.45
C MET A 324 4.76 -14.65 14.90
N TYR A 325 4.29 -13.69 15.68
CA TYR A 325 3.85 -13.92 17.05
C TYR A 325 2.68 -13.01 17.42
N SER A 326 1.83 -13.50 18.34
CA SER A 326 0.74 -12.72 18.93
C SER A 326 0.79 -12.83 20.46
N TRP A 327 0.45 -11.74 21.13
CA TRP A 327 0.43 -11.60 22.58
C TRP A 327 -1.01 -11.51 23.05
N TRP A 328 -1.30 -12.28 24.09
CA TRP A 328 -2.61 -12.45 24.66
C TRP A 328 -2.59 -12.01 26.11
N VAL A 329 -3.66 -11.35 26.55
CA VAL A 329 -3.86 -10.94 27.94
C VAL A 329 -5.02 -11.71 28.56
N ASP A 330 -4.90 -12.03 29.84
CA ASP A 330 -6.00 -12.57 30.65
C ASP A 330 -6.99 -11.48 31.14
N ASP A 331 -8.03 -11.91 31.85
CA ASP A 331 -9.09 -11.03 32.36
C ASP A 331 -8.62 -9.99 33.39
N ALA A 332 -7.56 -10.29 34.15
CA ALA A 332 -7.00 -9.35 35.11
C ALA A 332 -6.18 -8.28 34.39
N GLY A 333 -5.29 -8.69 33.51
CA GLY A 333 -4.47 -7.78 32.73
C GLY A 333 -5.30 -6.91 31.78
N ALA A 334 -6.39 -7.45 31.19
CA ALA A 334 -7.31 -6.68 30.37
C ALA A 334 -7.95 -5.52 31.15
N ARG A 335 -8.33 -5.76 32.41
CA ARG A 335 -8.87 -4.72 33.30
C ARG A 335 -7.83 -3.66 33.64
N ASP A 336 -6.61 -4.06 33.96
CA ASP A 336 -5.51 -3.12 34.25
C ASP A 336 -5.22 -2.24 33.02
N LEU A 337 -5.15 -2.85 31.83
CA LEU A 337 -4.94 -2.13 30.58
C LEU A 337 -6.10 -1.17 30.28
N SER A 338 -7.34 -1.60 30.50
CA SER A 338 -8.52 -0.77 30.28
C SER A 338 -8.53 0.45 31.19
N ALA A 339 -8.19 0.27 32.48
CA ALA A 339 -8.11 1.35 33.45
C ALA A 339 -7.07 2.40 33.06
N GLY A 340 -5.88 1.98 32.60
CA GLY A 340 -4.84 2.90 32.16
C GLY A 340 -5.08 3.53 30.80
N LEU A 341 -5.81 2.85 29.89
CA LEU A 341 -6.15 3.39 28.58
C LEU A 341 -7.37 4.29 28.59
N GLU A 342 -8.24 4.18 29.59
CA GLU A 342 -9.58 4.80 29.61
C GLU A 342 -10.44 4.35 28.41
N HIS A 343 -10.14 3.16 27.88
CA HIS A 343 -10.86 2.49 26.81
C HIS A 343 -10.91 1.01 27.14
N GLU A 344 -12.02 0.36 26.80
CA GLU A 344 -12.18 -1.08 27.03
C GLU A 344 -11.19 -1.89 26.18
N ILE A 345 -10.50 -2.81 26.84
CA ILE A 345 -9.69 -3.88 26.25
C ILE A 345 -10.33 -5.20 26.65
N ALA A 346 -10.78 -5.97 25.68
CA ALA A 346 -11.25 -7.33 25.93
C ALA A 346 -10.07 -8.26 26.29
N PRO A 347 -10.28 -9.26 27.15
CA PRO A 347 -9.32 -10.36 27.33
C PRO A 347 -9.12 -11.06 25.98
N GLY A 348 -7.87 -11.36 25.61
CA GLY A 348 -7.59 -11.91 24.29
C GLY A 348 -6.32 -11.34 23.65
N LEU A 349 -6.26 -11.42 22.33
CA LEU A 349 -5.16 -10.93 21.51
C LEU A 349 -5.07 -9.40 21.60
N ILE A 350 -3.94 -8.89 22.10
CA ILE A 350 -3.72 -7.44 22.28
C ILE A 350 -2.65 -6.87 21.36
N TYR A 351 -1.73 -7.70 20.87
CA TYR A 351 -0.62 -7.27 20.03
C TYR A 351 -0.13 -8.40 19.13
N ALA A 352 0.31 -8.08 17.93
CA ALA A 352 1.00 -9.02 17.05
C ALA A 352 2.21 -8.38 16.36
N GLY A 353 3.16 -9.21 15.94
CA GLY A 353 4.33 -8.73 15.22
C GLY A 353 5.17 -9.83 14.61
N LEU A 354 6.30 -9.40 14.06
CA LEU A 354 7.14 -10.20 13.20
C LEU A 354 8.59 -10.31 13.70
N ALA A 355 9.25 -11.44 13.43
CA ALA A 355 10.68 -11.64 13.63
C ALA A 355 11.33 -12.19 12.35
N GLY A 356 12.47 -11.61 11.95
CA GLY A 356 13.35 -12.21 10.93
C GLY A 356 12.97 -12.00 9.46
N ALA A 357 12.10 -11.04 9.12
CA ALA A 357 11.78 -10.78 7.71
C ALA A 357 12.90 -10.10 6.93
N THR A 358 12.95 -10.43 5.64
CA THR A 358 13.77 -9.72 4.66
C THR A 358 13.14 -8.36 4.38
N ARG A 359 13.90 -7.28 4.60
CA ARG A 359 13.41 -5.92 4.33
C ARG A 359 13.31 -5.70 2.83
N LYS A 360 12.47 -4.75 2.40
CA LYS A 360 12.35 -4.30 0.99
C LYS A 360 13.67 -3.84 0.35
N SER A 361 14.70 -3.58 1.16
CA SER A 361 16.07 -3.31 0.71
C SER A 361 16.88 -4.55 0.33
N GLY A 362 16.31 -5.76 0.44
CA GLY A 362 16.99 -7.04 0.24
C GLY A 362 17.87 -7.50 1.41
N ALA A 363 17.91 -6.73 2.50
CA ALA A 363 18.67 -7.09 3.70
C ALA A 363 17.88 -8.09 4.55
N THR A 364 18.42 -9.29 4.72
CA THR A 364 17.86 -10.33 5.60
C THR A 364 18.08 -9.96 7.06
N SER A 365 17.05 -10.12 7.89
CA SER A 365 17.19 -9.92 9.34
C SER A 365 17.67 -11.22 9.98
N SER A 366 18.77 -11.16 10.74
CA SER A 366 19.25 -12.30 11.55
C SER A 366 18.40 -12.56 12.80
N ASN A 367 17.33 -11.79 13.02
CA ASN A 367 16.50 -11.96 14.21
C ASN A 367 15.57 -13.18 14.06
N THR A 368 15.36 -13.88 15.17
CA THR A 368 14.52 -15.08 15.23
C THR A 368 13.36 -14.84 16.18
N LEU A 369 12.34 -15.71 16.17
CA LEU A 369 11.28 -15.67 17.18
C LEU A 369 11.87 -15.71 18.60
N TRP A 370 12.81 -16.64 18.86
CA TRP A 370 13.52 -16.72 20.12
C TRP A 370 14.20 -15.40 20.48
N GLY A 371 15.06 -14.88 19.60
CA GLY A 371 15.79 -13.63 19.85
C GLY A 371 14.86 -12.43 20.05
N ARG A 372 13.77 -12.34 19.31
CA ARG A 372 12.76 -11.29 19.44
C ARG A 372 12.07 -11.35 20.80
N ILE A 373 11.62 -12.53 21.23
CA ILE A 373 10.90 -12.68 22.50
C ILE A 373 11.85 -12.48 23.68
N THR A 374 12.98 -13.18 23.73
CA THR A 374 13.86 -13.17 24.91
C THR A 374 14.66 -11.89 25.04
N ASN A 375 15.21 -11.36 23.94
CA ASN A 375 16.16 -10.25 24.02
C ASN A 375 15.46 -8.88 23.92
N MET A 376 14.30 -8.81 23.25
CA MET A 376 13.60 -7.54 23.07
C MET A 376 12.37 -7.43 23.97
N HIS A 377 11.41 -8.36 23.90
CA HIS A 377 10.16 -8.24 24.68
C HIS A 377 10.33 -8.60 26.16
N LEU A 378 11.14 -9.60 26.47
CA LEU A 378 11.52 -9.95 27.84
C LEU A 378 12.84 -9.28 28.27
N GLY A 379 13.45 -8.50 27.38
CA GLY A 379 14.59 -7.66 27.71
C GLY A 379 14.22 -6.57 28.73
N LYS A 380 15.20 -6.11 29.50
CA LYS A 380 14.99 -5.23 30.66
C LYS A 380 14.58 -3.78 30.35
N LYS A 381 14.42 -3.40 29.08
CA LYS A 381 14.18 -2.02 28.70
C LYS A 381 13.12 -1.85 27.61
N ASN A 382 12.15 -1.00 27.90
CA ASN A 382 11.04 -0.66 27.03
C ASN A 382 11.46 0.06 25.73
N GLU A 383 12.61 0.74 25.72
CA GLU A 383 13.15 1.44 24.55
C GLU A 383 13.38 0.50 23.35
N PHE A 384 13.63 -0.79 23.61
CA PHE A 384 13.87 -1.81 22.59
C PHE A 384 12.63 -2.65 22.25
N SER A 385 11.47 -2.35 22.83
CA SER A 385 10.24 -3.11 22.60
C SER A 385 9.02 -2.20 22.51
N THR A 386 8.42 -2.15 21.31
CA THR A 386 7.17 -1.42 21.06
C THR A 386 6.02 -1.91 21.94
N LEU A 387 5.97 -3.21 22.23
CA LEU A 387 5.01 -3.82 23.16
C LEU A 387 5.23 -3.31 24.59
N ARG A 388 6.45 -3.47 25.13
CA ARG A 388 6.78 -3.01 26.49
C ARG A 388 6.51 -1.52 26.65
N ARG A 389 6.89 -0.71 25.65
CA ARG A 389 6.62 0.72 25.66
C ARG A 389 5.12 1.00 25.72
N SER A 390 4.31 0.24 25.00
CA SER A 390 2.84 0.41 25.00
C SER A 390 2.24 0.02 26.34
N ILE A 391 2.48 -1.20 26.82
CA ILE A 391 1.95 -1.70 28.10
C ILE A 391 2.49 -0.88 29.28
N GLY A 392 3.80 -0.64 29.31
CA GLY A 392 4.44 0.14 30.37
C GLY A 392 3.89 1.56 30.47
N SER A 393 3.60 2.23 29.34
CA SER A 393 2.99 3.57 29.38
C SER A 393 1.58 3.54 29.95
N ILE A 394 0.79 2.51 29.62
CA ILE A 394 -0.57 2.33 30.12
C ILE A 394 -0.54 2.09 31.65
N LEU A 395 0.29 1.15 32.10
CA LEU A 395 0.38 0.79 33.51
C LEU A 395 0.98 1.91 34.36
N ALA A 396 2.00 2.61 33.85
CA ALA A 396 2.57 3.78 34.54
C ALA A 396 1.51 4.87 34.72
N HIS A 397 0.67 5.10 33.70
CA HIS A 397 -0.43 6.06 33.80
C HIS A 397 -1.48 5.63 34.82
N ALA A 398 -1.95 4.38 34.75
CA ALA A 398 -2.95 3.84 35.67
C ALA A 398 -2.53 3.97 37.14
N ASN A 399 -1.23 3.78 37.42
CA ASN A 399 -0.67 3.81 38.76
C ASN A 399 -0.13 5.19 39.19
N GLY A 400 -0.32 6.24 38.38
CA GLY A 400 0.20 7.59 38.67
C GLY A 400 1.73 7.66 38.75
N GLN A 401 2.44 6.73 38.10
CA GLN A 401 3.90 6.69 38.10
C GLN A 401 4.48 7.72 37.12
N PRO A 402 5.61 8.36 37.45
CA PRO A 402 6.26 9.34 36.57
C PRO A 402 7.08 8.70 35.44
N THR A 403 7.37 7.40 35.53
CA THR A 403 8.16 6.59 34.59
C THR A 403 7.62 5.18 34.51
N ILE A 404 7.98 4.47 33.45
CA ILE A 404 7.79 3.01 33.34
C ILE A 404 8.73 2.32 34.33
N ASP A 405 8.17 1.56 35.26
CA ASP A 405 8.91 0.65 36.14
C ASP A 405 9.13 -0.69 35.43
N GLU A 406 10.36 -0.97 35.00
CA GLU A 406 10.71 -2.16 34.22
C GLU A 406 10.56 -3.48 35.01
N ALA A 407 10.81 -3.45 36.32
CA ALA A 407 10.69 -4.65 37.14
C ALA A 407 9.22 -5.03 37.28
N ARG A 408 8.37 -4.07 37.68
CA ARG A 408 6.93 -4.27 37.76
C ARG A 408 6.29 -4.63 36.42
N LEU A 409 6.74 -3.99 35.34
CA LEU A 409 6.28 -4.34 33.99
C LEU A 409 6.62 -5.79 33.64
N THR A 410 7.83 -6.24 33.97
CA THR A 410 8.24 -7.63 33.72
C THR A 410 7.37 -8.61 34.51
N ASP A 411 7.20 -8.37 35.81
CA ASP A 411 6.36 -9.21 36.67
C ASP A 411 4.91 -9.27 36.16
N TRP A 412 4.36 -8.11 35.78
CA TRP A 412 3.02 -8.02 35.20
C TRP A 412 2.91 -8.80 33.88
N MET A 413 3.91 -8.70 32.99
CA MET A 413 3.93 -9.45 31.74
C MET A 413 3.98 -10.97 31.98
N HIS A 414 4.78 -11.45 32.94
CA HIS A 414 4.81 -12.87 33.30
C HIS A 414 3.49 -13.37 33.88
N ALA A 415 2.85 -12.55 34.73
CA ALA A 415 1.57 -12.88 35.32
C ALA A 415 0.46 -12.97 34.26
N HIS A 416 0.30 -11.93 33.44
CA HIS A 416 -0.91 -11.70 32.65
C HIS A 416 -0.80 -12.02 31.16
N LEU A 417 0.42 -12.16 30.63
CA LEU A 417 0.59 -12.39 29.19
C LEU A 417 0.89 -13.84 28.83
N ARG A 418 0.37 -14.23 27.68
CA ARG A 418 0.69 -15.45 26.95
C ARG A 418 1.10 -15.09 25.52
N VAL A 419 1.88 -15.96 24.88
CA VAL A 419 2.37 -15.73 23.52
C VAL A 419 2.14 -16.93 22.62
N VAL A 420 1.63 -16.68 21.42
CA VAL A 420 1.60 -17.65 20.31
C VAL A 420 2.80 -17.36 19.41
N LEU A 421 3.49 -18.41 18.98
CA LEU A 421 4.71 -18.33 18.18
C LEU A 421 4.54 -19.21 16.95
N VAL A 422 4.60 -18.61 15.76
CA VAL A 422 4.39 -19.28 14.47
C VAL A 422 5.66 -19.15 13.63
N PRO A 423 6.53 -20.18 13.62
CA PRO A 423 7.68 -20.24 12.72
C PRO A 423 7.23 -20.20 11.25
N VAL A 424 7.94 -19.44 10.43
CA VAL A 424 7.69 -19.37 8.98
C VAL A 424 8.95 -19.75 8.23
N THR A 425 8.82 -20.63 7.23
CA THR A 425 9.93 -21.22 6.48
C THR A 425 10.52 -20.27 5.44
N ASN A 426 9.74 -19.34 4.89
CA ASN A 426 10.19 -18.34 3.91
C ASN A 426 10.11 -16.91 4.46
N ALA A 427 11.27 -16.29 4.71
CA ALA A 427 11.35 -14.95 5.28
C ALA A 427 11.04 -13.81 4.30
N ASP A 428 11.06 -14.09 3.00
CA ASP A 428 10.90 -13.09 1.94
C ASP A 428 9.44 -12.66 1.74
N THR A 429 8.49 -13.49 2.17
CA THR A 429 7.06 -13.20 2.10
C THR A 429 6.54 -12.50 3.36
N LEU A 430 7.28 -12.55 4.47
CA LEU A 430 6.82 -12.13 5.80
C LEU A 430 6.48 -10.62 5.92
N ASP A 431 7.26 -9.70 5.32
CA ASP A 431 7.01 -8.25 5.47
C ASP A 431 5.74 -7.78 4.74
N ASP A 432 5.46 -8.37 3.57
CA ASP A 432 4.24 -8.10 2.82
C ASP A 432 3.03 -8.75 3.52
N LEU A 433 3.18 -9.97 4.06
CA LEU A 433 2.15 -10.65 4.85
C LEU A 433 1.79 -9.93 6.16
N GLU A 434 2.74 -9.27 6.82
CA GLU A 434 2.50 -8.62 8.11
C GLU A 434 1.38 -7.57 8.05
N THR A 435 1.27 -6.83 6.94
CA THR A 435 0.22 -5.80 6.81
C THR A 435 -1.17 -6.42 6.74
N ASP A 436 -1.32 -7.49 5.95
CA ASP A 436 -2.60 -8.17 5.77
C ASP A 436 -3.01 -8.92 7.04
N ILE A 437 -2.06 -9.60 7.69
CA ILE A 437 -2.26 -10.28 8.97
C ILE A 437 -2.70 -9.27 10.05
N LEU A 438 -2.04 -8.11 10.15
CA LEU A 438 -2.42 -7.09 11.13
C LEU A 438 -3.77 -6.43 10.82
N SER A 439 -4.14 -6.31 9.55
CA SER A 439 -5.45 -5.81 9.15
C SER A 439 -6.57 -6.78 9.55
N GLU A 440 -6.32 -8.09 9.46
CA GLU A 440 -7.29 -9.13 9.81
C GLU A 440 -7.40 -9.34 11.33
N LEU A 441 -6.27 -9.34 12.05
CA LEU A 441 -6.24 -9.52 13.51
C LEU A 441 -6.70 -8.27 14.29
N ASP A 442 -6.52 -7.09 13.70
CA ASP A 442 -6.76 -5.74 14.28
C ASP A 442 -6.36 -5.57 15.78
N PRO A 443 -5.15 -5.99 16.22
CA PRO A 443 -4.75 -5.91 17.63
C PRO A 443 -4.85 -4.49 18.20
N PRO A 444 -5.45 -4.29 19.39
CA PRO A 444 -5.71 -2.97 19.94
C PRO A 444 -4.43 -2.17 20.26
N LEU A 445 -3.32 -2.83 20.60
CA LEU A 445 -2.08 -2.15 20.99
C LEU A 445 -1.08 -1.96 19.84
N ASN A 446 -1.36 -2.47 18.63
CA ASN A 446 -0.57 -2.14 17.45
C ASN A 446 -0.88 -0.70 17.01
N LEU A 447 0.17 0.04 16.62
CA LEU A 447 0.06 1.43 16.15
C LEU A 447 0.58 1.64 14.73
N ALA A 448 1.42 0.73 14.24
CA ALA A 448 1.93 0.73 12.87
C ALA A 448 1.16 -0.30 12.04
N LYS A 449 1.02 -0.05 10.73
CA LYS A 449 0.32 -0.92 9.77
C LYS A 449 -1.15 -1.23 10.10
N VAL A 450 -1.79 -0.48 11.01
CA VAL A 450 -3.21 -0.63 11.38
C VAL A 450 -3.95 0.72 11.35
N PRO A 451 -5.30 0.74 11.21
CA PRO A 451 -6.10 1.96 11.21
C PRO A 451 -5.98 2.75 12.52
N ARG A 452 -6.10 4.08 12.44
CA ARG A 452 -6.11 4.97 13.61
C ARG A 452 -7.50 4.98 14.26
N THR A 453 -7.61 4.47 15.48
CA THR A 453 -8.82 4.50 16.32
C THR A 453 -8.63 5.44 17.52
N PRO A 454 -9.71 5.88 18.21
CA PRO A 454 -9.60 6.68 19.43
C PRO A 454 -8.68 6.02 20.49
N LEU A 455 -8.84 4.72 20.70
CA LEU A 455 -7.99 3.92 21.58
C LEU A 455 -6.51 4.02 21.18
N ARG A 456 -6.19 3.83 19.90
CA ARG A 456 -4.80 3.92 19.39
C ARG A 456 -4.23 5.34 19.45
N GLN A 457 -5.09 6.36 19.34
CA GLN A 457 -4.69 7.76 19.55
C GLN A 457 -4.33 8.01 21.02
N ARG A 458 -5.14 7.51 21.95
CA ARG A 458 -4.87 7.57 23.39
C ARG A 458 -3.59 6.84 23.75
N LEU A 459 -3.40 5.62 23.24
CA LEU A 459 -2.14 4.87 23.40
C LEU A 459 -0.93 5.63 22.83
N SER A 460 -1.08 6.27 21.67
CA SER A 460 -0.01 7.09 21.08
C SER A 460 0.35 8.29 21.97
N ALA A 461 -0.64 8.92 22.61
CA ALA A 461 -0.42 10.02 23.55
C ALA A 461 0.32 9.55 24.82
N LEU A 462 -0.11 8.43 25.40
CA LEU A 462 0.57 7.83 26.56
C LEU A 462 2.01 7.44 26.22
N ARG A 463 2.26 6.79 25.08
CA ARG A 463 3.62 6.47 24.64
C ARG A 463 4.50 7.71 24.45
N LYS A 464 3.92 8.87 24.12
CA LYS A 464 4.66 10.13 23.99
C LYS A 464 4.95 10.73 25.37
N GLN A 465 4.00 10.68 26.30
CA GLN A 465 4.17 11.15 27.68
C GLN A 465 5.28 10.39 28.42
N TYR A 466 5.40 9.08 28.17
CA TYR A 466 6.37 8.21 28.82
C TYR A 466 7.60 7.89 27.95
N ALA A 467 7.74 8.55 26.79
CA ALA A 467 8.98 8.53 26.03
C ALA A 467 10.01 9.41 26.75
N ARG A 468 10.86 8.78 27.56
CA ARG A 468 12.05 9.43 28.13
C ARG A 468 13.28 9.08 27.33
#